data_AF-A0A372JXE4-F1
#
_entry.id   AF-A0A372JXE4-F1
#
_cell.length_a   1.000
_cell.length_b   1.000
_cell.length_c   1.000
_cell.angle_alpha   90.00
_cell.angle_beta   90.00
_cell.angle_gamma   90.00
#
_symmetry.space_group_name_H-M   'P 1'
#
loop_
_entity.id
_entity.type
_entity.pdbx_description
1 polymer ?
#
loop_
_entity_poly.entity_id
_entity_poly.type
_entity_poly.pdbx_seq_one_letter_code
_entity_poly.pdbx_strand_id
1 'polypeptide(L)'
;MKTFSCALAGAVVGAFLGAGCVTAAFADASPAGCNANTPKTRAEVMTDLTQWRAAGYDPLDWLNYPQNALDASRIVWQQRVAAGQTGDCGR
;
A
#
# COMPACT_ATOMS: atom_id res chain seq x y z
N MET A 1 -11.46 29.55 30.92
CA MET A 1 -10.60 28.38 30.68
C MET A 1 -11.24 27.52 29.59
N LYS A 2 -10.47 27.25 28.54
CA LYS A 2 -10.66 26.37 27.36
C LYS A 2 -12.04 25.71 27.10
N THR A 3 -12.65 26.06 25.98
CA THR A 3 -13.60 25.24 25.20
C THR A 3 -12.85 24.17 24.42
N PHE A 4 -13.27 22.90 24.49
CA PHE A 4 -12.98 21.90 23.47
C PHE A 4 -14.15 20.91 23.33
N SER A 5 -14.91 21.11 22.25
CA SER A 5 -15.81 20.13 21.66
C SER A 5 -14.99 18.99 21.04
N CYS A 6 -15.38 17.74 21.27
CA CYS A 6 -14.89 16.59 20.51
C CYS A 6 -16.07 16.01 19.72
N ALA A 7 -16.19 16.44 18.46
CA ALA A 7 -17.01 15.76 17.48
C ALA A 7 -16.30 14.45 17.13
N LEU A 8 -16.79 13.34 17.67
CA LEU A 8 -16.36 12.00 17.29
C LEU A 8 -17.24 11.55 16.14
N ALA A 9 -16.68 11.69 14.94
CA ALA A 9 -17.12 10.96 13.76
C ALA A 9 -17.00 9.46 14.04
N GLY A 10 -18.03 8.68 13.66
CA GLY A 10 -17.88 7.23 13.59
C GLY A 10 -19.17 6.42 13.63
N ALA A 11 -19.31 5.56 12.63
CA ALA A 11 -20.09 4.32 12.61
C ALA A 11 -21.61 4.42 12.38
N VAL A 12 -22.03 4.42 11.10
CA VAL A 12 -23.26 3.72 10.72
C VAL A 12 -22.90 2.29 10.33
N VAL A 13 -23.20 1.44 11.30
CA VAL A 13 -23.35 -0.01 11.33
C VAL A 13 -23.88 -0.61 10.01
N GLY A 14 -23.08 -1.46 9.38
CA GLY A 14 -23.50 -2.49 8.43
C GLY A 14 -23.19 -3.86 9.02
N ALA A 15 -24.22 -4.58 9.44
CA ALA A 15 -24.13 -5.84 10.18
C ALA A 15 -23.65 -7.00 9.30
N PHE A 16 -22.48 -7.56 9.62
CA PHE A 16 -22.16 -8.97 9.42
C PHE A 16 -21.58 -9.53 10.71
N LEU A 17 -22.42 -10.29 11.44
CA LEU A 17 -22.03 -11.04 12.62
C LEU A 17 -21.23 -12.28 12.18
N GLY A 18 -19.91 -12.18 12.25
CA GLY A 18 -18.99 -13.30 12.17
C GLY A 18 -17.88 -13.07 13.20
N ALA A 19 -17.93 -13.85 14.28
CA ALA A 19 -17.01 -13.78 15.39
C ALA A 19 -15.55 -13.96 14.94
N GLY A 20 -14.72 -12.97 15.25
CA GLY A 20 -13.29 -12.97 14.98
C GLY A 20 -12.78 -11.54 14.88
N CYS A 21 -12.53 -10.90 16.03
CA CYS A 21 -11.83 -9.61 16.07
C CYS A 21 -10.37 -9.83 15.63
N VAL A 22 -10.13 -9.93 14.33
CA VAL A 22 -8.79 -9.71 13.79
C VAL A 22 -8.62 -8.20 13.80
N THR A 23 -8.15 -7.65 14.92
CA THR A 23 -7.51 -6.33 14.90
C THR A 23 -6.26 -6.49 14.07
N ALA A 24 -6.41 -6.38 12.75
CA ALA A 24 -5.30 -6.05 11.87
C ALA A 24 -4.86 -4.64 12.30
N ALA A 25 -4.00 -4.58 13.30
CA ALA A 25 -3.06 -3.49 13.42
C ALA A 25 -2.12 -3.64 12.21
N PHE A 26 -2.60 -3.21 11.04
CA PHE A 26 -1.75 -2.52 10.10
C PHE A 26 -1.01 -1.43 10.89
N ALA A 27 0.17 -1.77 11.40
CA ALA A 27 1.19 -0.79 11.66
C ALA A 27 1.21 0.10 10.43
N ASP A 28 0.87 1.37 10.64
CA ASP A 28 0.78 2.44 9.66
C ASP A 28 1.63 2.08 8.45
N ALA A 29 1.00 1.48 7.43
CA ALA A 29 1.63 1.40 6.13
C ALA A 29 1.61 2.85 5.73
N SER A 30 2.69 3.56 6.07
CA SER A 30 2.78 5.01 5.94
C SER A 30 2.05 5.37 4.67
N PRO A 31 1.07 6.28 4.69
CA PRO A 31 0.64 6.96 3.49
C PRO A 31 1.78 7.89 3.10
N ALA A 32 2.98 7.32 2.89
CA ALA A 32 4.04 7.92 2.15
C ALA A 32 3.45 8.03 0.75
N GLY A 33 2.84 9.19 0.48
CA GLY A 33 2.54 9.60 -0.88
C GLY A 33 3.78 9.25 -1.69
N CYS A 34 3.61 8.42 -2.71
CA CYS A 34 4.76 7.79 -3.32
C CYS A 34 5.57 8.86 -4.04
N ASN A 35 6.68 9.23 -3.41
CA ASN A 35 7.66 10.16 -3.89
C ASN A 35 8.86 9.31 -4.31
N ALA A 36 9.10 9.25 -5.62
CA ALA A 36 10.19 8.45 -6.19
C ALA A 36 11.58 8.87 -5.65
N ASN A 37 11.71 10.11 -5.16
CA ASN A 37 12.96 10.69 -4.67
C ASN A 37 13.12 10.57 -3.15
N THR A 38 12.12 10.08 -2.41
CA THR A 38 12.28 9.89 -0.96
C THR A 38 13.12 8.64 -0.68
N PRO A 39 14.23 8.75 0.08
CA PRO A 39 15.02 7.59 0.48
C PRO A 39 14.17 6.59 1.24
N LYS A 40 14.24 5.31 0.85
CA LYS A 40 13.52 4.22 1.52
C LYS A 40 14.41 3.56 2.56
N THR A 41 13.81 3.19 3.68
CA THR A 41 14.40 2.28 4.65
C THR A 41 14.48 0.87 4.08
N ARG A 42 15.35 0.03 4.65
CA ARG A 42 15.45 -1.39 4.28
C ARG A 42 14.11 -2.12 4.43
N ALA A 43 13.35 -1.82 5.47
CA ALA A 43 12.05 -2.44 5.73
C ALA A 43 11.05 -2.11 4.60
N GLU A 44 10.99 -0.84 4.19
CA GLU A 44 10.13 -0.41 3.09
C GLU A 44 10.53 -1.06 1.76
N VAL A 45 11.82 -1.18 1.46
CA VAL A 45 12.30 -1.88 0.25
C VAL A 45 11.89 -3.35 0.25
N MET A 46 11.96 -4.04 1.40
CA MET A 46 11.53 -5.43 1.51
C MET A 46 10.02 -5.60 1.31
N THR A 47 9.24 -4.68 1.86
CA THR A 47 7.78 -4.64 1.65
C THR A 47 7.45 -4.42 0.18
N ASP A 48 8.11 -3.44 -0.47
CA ASP A 48 7.94 -3.21 -1.90
C ASP A 48 8.30 -4.45 -2.71
N LEU A 49 9.47 -5.07 -2.46
CA LEU A 49 9.88 -6.26 -3.19
C LEU A 49 8.87 -7.40 -3.04
N THR A 50 8.28 -7.56 -1.86
CA THR A 50 7.23 -8.57 -1.62
C THR A 50 6.00 -8.29 -2.48
N GLN A 51 5.58 -7.03 -2.59
CA GLN A 51 4.47 -6.61 -3.46
C GLN A 51 4.77 -6.93 -4.94
N TRP A 52 5.98 -6.62 -5.41
CA TRP A 52 6.39 -6.88 -6.78
C TRP A 52 6.45 -8.37 -7.11
N ARG A 53 6.96 -9.20 -6.19
CA ARG A 53 6.97 -10.66 -6.36
C ARG A 53 5.56 -11.23 -6.39
N ALA A 54 4.65 -10.71 -5.56
CA ALA A 54 3.23 -11.09 -5.61
C ALA A 54 2.55 -10.68 -6.94
N ALA A 55 3.04 -9.62 -7.58
CA ALA A 55 2.61 -9.18 -8.91
C ALA A 55 3.28 -9.95 -10.07
N GLY A 56 4.12 -10.95 -9.77
CA GLY A 56 4.77 -11.80 -10.79
C GLY A 56 6.16 -11.36 -11.22
N TYR A 57 6.77 -10.36 -10.55
CA TYR A 57 8.18 -10.04 -10.80
C TYR A 57 9.10 -11.15 -10.30
N ASP A 58 9.91 -11.70 -11.21
CA ASP A 58 11.00 -12.61 -10.88
C ASP A 58 12.34 -12.00 -11.33
N PRO A 59 13.25 -11.65 -10.39
CA PRO A 59 14.55 -11.09 -10.74
C PRO A 59 15.48 -12.10 -11.45
N LEU A 60 15.18 -13.40 -11.39
CA LEU A 60 15.93 -14.44 -12.09
C LEU A 60 15.38 -14.76 -13.47
N ASP A 61 14.23 -14.20 -13.85
CA ASP A 61 13.66 -14.34 -15.20
C ASP A 61 14.28 -13.31 -16.15
N TRP A 62 15.55 -13.54 -16.48
CA TRP A 62 16.32 -12.72 -17.40
C TRP A 62 15.85 -12.85 -18.86
N LEU A 63 15.20 -13.96 -19.22
CA LEU A 63 14.73 -14.21 -20.58
C LEU A 63 13.57 -13.29 -20.96
N ASN A 64 12.65 -13.02 -20.02
CA ASN A 64 11.51 -12.14 -20.24
C ASN A 64 11.73 -10.72 -19.73
N TYR A 65 12.96 -10.35 -19.36
CA TYR A 65 13.29 -8.97 -19.03
C TYR A 65 13.32 -8.12 -20.31
N PRO A 66 12.71 -6.90 -20.34
CA PRO A 66 12.09 -6.17 -19.23
C PRO A 66 10.58 -6.42 -19.06
N GLN A 67 9.97 -7.27 -19.88
CA GLN A 67 8.52 -7.45 -19.92
C GLN A 67 7.94 -7.90 -18.58
N ASN A 68 8.60 -8.83 -17.89
CA ASN A 68 8.17 -9.28 -16.55
C ASN A 68 8.08 -8.13 -15.53
N ALA A 69 9.05 -7.20 -15.54
CA ALA A 69 9.09 -6.04 -14.68
C ALA A 69 8.01 -5.01 -15.07
N LEU A 70 7.79 -4.80 -16.37
CA LEU A 70 6.74 -3.89 -16.85
C LEU A 70 5.35 -4.41 -16.49
N ASP A 71 5.09 -5.70 -16.63
CA ASP A 71 3.81 -6.31 -16.25
C ASP A 71 3.56 -6.21 -14.74
N ALA A 72 4.55 -6.55 -13.92
CA ALA A 72 4.46 -6.38 -12.48
C ALA A 72 4.24 -4.91 -12.07
N SER A 73 4.91 -3.96 -12.75
CA SER A 73 4.78 -2.53 -12.46
C SER A 73 3.34 -2.02 -12.64
N ARG A 74 2.65 -2.50 -13.68
CA ARG A 74 1.26 -2.14 -13.98
C ARG A 74 0.34 -2.60 -12.86
N ILE A 75 0.51 -3.84 -12.40
CA ILE A 75 -0.29 -4.44 -11.33
C ILE A 75 -0.04 -3.71 -10.01
N VAL A 76 1.23 -3.49 -9.65
CA VAL A 76 1.61 -2.76 -8.43
C VAL A 76 1.03 -1.35 -8.43
N TRP A 77 1.10 -0.64 -9.56
CA TRP A 77 0.51 0.69 -9.68
C TRP A 77 -1.01 0.68 -9.49
N GLN A 78 -1.72 -0.26 -10.13
CA GLN A 78 -3.17 -0.40 -9.95
C GLN A 78 -3.55 -0.66 -8.48
N GLN A 79 -2.80 -1.51 -7.79
CA GLN A 79 -3.01 -1.79 -6.36
C GLN A 79 -2.81 -0.54 -5.50
N ARG A 80 -1.75 0.24 -5.78
CA ARG A 80 -1.45 1.48 -5.05
C ARG A 80 -2.52 2.53 -5.26
N VAL A 81 -3.00 2.69 -6.50
CA VAL A 81 -4.14 3.59 -6.81
C VAL A 81 -5.39 3.14 -6.07
N ALA A 82 -5.73 1.84 -6.08
CA ALA A 82 -6.86 1.30 -5.35
C ALA A 82 -6.75 1.51 -3.81
N ALA A 83 -5.52 1.54 -3.29
CA ALA A 83 -5.23 1.84 -1.89
C ALA A 83 -5.16 3.34 -1.57
N GLY A 84 -5.46 4.23 -2.52
CA GLY A 84 -5.39 5.69 -2.34
C GLY A 84 -3.97 6.26 -2.32
N GLN A 85 -2.97 5.49 -2.75
CA GLN A 85 -1.57 5.91 -2.85
C GLN A 85 -1.31 6.55 -4.22
N THR A 86 -1.97 7.67 -4.52
CA THR A 86 -1.90 8.39 -5.80
C THR A 86 -0.89 9.55 -5.78
N GLY A 87 0.21 9.42 -5.03
CA GLY A 87 1.29 10.41 -4.99
C GLY A 87 1.98 10.58 -6.36
N ASP A 88 3.07 11.35 -6.41
CA ASP A 88 3.83 11.73 -7.62
C ASP A 88 4.56 10.56 -8.33
N CYS A 89 3.93 9.40 -8.39
CA CYS A 89 4.45 8.10 -8.80
C CYS A 89 4.60 7.92 -10.31
N GLY A 90 4.43 8.97 -11.11
CA GLY A 90 4.34 8.84 -12.57
C GLY A 90 4.12 10.15 -13.31
N ARG A 91 4.56 11.27 -12.77
CA ARG A 91 4.69 12.54 -13.51
C ARG A 91 6.15 12.84 -13.79
#